data_AF-A0A7S2LDP5-F1
#
_entry.id   AF-A0A7S2LDP5-F1
#
_cell.length_a   1.000
_cell.length_b   1.000
_cell.length_c   1.000
_cell.angle_alpha   90.00
_cell.angle_beta   90.00
_cell.angle_gamma   90.00
#
_symmetry.space_group_name_H-M   'P 1'
#
loop_
_entity.id
_entity.type
_entity.pdbx_description
1 polymer ?
#
loop_
_entity_poly.entity_id
_entity_poly.type
_entity_poly.pdbx_seq_one_letter_code
_entity_poly.pdbx_strand_id
1 'polypeptide(L)'
;RQPSSSLPPTRLCIKGGSNCMISRSRDSQKSAPTTMPSVAPTCSTSPTTERYDEIINILAPDVTALSHLEEVGSSANMALNWLVDENRCIPPQEWKVIQRYIVGKIYFQMNGDSWLECSRPS
;
A
#
# COMPACT_ATOMS: atom_id res chain seq x y z
N ARG A 1 -53.34 8.97 -0.79
CA ARG A 1 -52.42 8.13 -1.61
C ARG A 1 -51.17 8.97 -1.83
N GLN A 2 -49.97 8.69 -1.31
CA GLN A 2 -49.35 7.55 -0.62
C GLN A 2 -48.63 8.08 0.65
N PRO A 3 -48.46 7.28 1.72
CA PRO A 3 -47.55 7.64 2.81
C PRO A 3 -46.11 7.23 2.47
N SER A 4 -45.18 8.17 2.58
CA SER A 4 -43.74 7.96 2.49
C SER A 4 -43.23 7.25 3.74
N SER A 5 -43.16 5.92 3.70
CA SER A 5 -42.56 5.12 4.77
C SER A 5 -41.02 5.19 4.67
N SER A 6 -40.41 6.23 5.27
CA SER A 6 -38.98 6.21 5.58
C SER A 6 -38.73 5.22 6.71
N LEU A 7 -38.05 4.12 6.41
CA LEU A 7 -37.61 3.16 7.41
C LEU A 7 -36.74 3.85 8.47
N PRO A 8 -36.95 3.59 9.78
CA PRO A 8 -36.02 4.05 10.79
C PRO A 8 -34.70 3.26 10.69
N PRO A 9 -33.54 3.89 10.99
CA PRO A 9 -32.27 3.17 11.02
C PRO A 9 -32.29 2.13 12.15
N THR A 10 -32.22 0.85 11.77
CA THR A 10 -32.07 -0.28 12.69
C THR A 10 -30.74 -0.13 13.45
N ARG A 11 -30.81 0.16 14.75
CA ARG A 11 -29.65 0.12 15.64
C ARG A 11 -29.32 -1.33 15.97
N LEU A 12 -28.19 -1.82 15.47
CA LEU A 12 -27.57 -3.04 15.96
C LEU A 12 -26.79 -2.70 17.25
N CYS A 13 -27.43 -2.88 18.41
CA CYS A 13 -26.74 -2.80 19.70
C CYS A 13 -26.18 -4.19 20.04
N ILE A 14 -24.85 -4.34 20.07
CA ILE A 14 -24.22 -5.53 20.66
C ILE A 14 -24.33 -5.41 22.19
N LYS A 15 -24.92 -6.44 22.81
CA LYS A 15 -25.04 -6.56 24.28
C LYS A 15 -23.64 -6.71 24.89
N GLY A 16 -23.20 -5.70 25.62
CA GLY A 16 -22.07 -5.80 26.55
C GLY A 16 -21.14 -4.59 26.51
N GLY A 17 -21.39 -3.60 27.37
CA GLY A 17 -20.49 -2.47 27.57
C GLY A 17 -21.24 -1.16 27.81
N SER A 18 -21.31 -0.74 29.07
CA SER A 18 -22.03 0.44 29.54
C SER A 18 -21.54 1.74 28.90
N ASN A 19 -22.42 2.43 28.15
CA ASN A 19 -22.78 3.86 28.30
C ASN A 19 -23.42 4.39 27.01
N CYS A 20 -24.76 4.43 26.98
CA CYS A 20 -25.49 5.28 26.05
C CYS A 20 -25.54 6.71 26.62
N MET A 21 -24.80 7.64 26.02
CA MET A 21 -25.12 9.06 26.13
C MET A 21 -25.44 9.62 24.74
N ILE A 22 -26.68 10.06 24.58
CA ILE A 22 -27.08 11.02 23.55
C ILE A 22 -27.20 12.35 24.29
N SER A 23 -26.47 13.38 23.88
CA SER A 23 -27.04 14.70 23.54
C SER A 23 -25.97 15.69 23.09
N ARG A 24 -26.40 16.54 22.16
CA ARG A 24 -25.68 17.59 21.44
C ARG A 24 -25.28 18.75 22.37
N SER A 25 -24.13 19.36 22.11
CA SER A 25 -23.97 20.83 22.18
C SER A 25 -22.69 21.27 21.47
N ARG A 26 -22.82 22.32 20.66
CA ARG A 26 -21.73 23.08 20.05
C ARG A 26 -21.02 23.83 21.19
N ASP A 27 -19.75 23.53 21.41
CA ASP A 27 -18.84 24.51 22.01
C ASP A 27 -17.48 24.43 21.32
N SER A 28 -17.05 25.58 20.84
CA SER A 28 -15.77 25.83 20.18
C SER A 28 -14.63 25.65 21.17
N GLN A 29 -13.98 24.49 21.18
CA GLN A 29 -12.61 24.36 21.69
C GLN A 29 -11.63 24.54 20.52
N LYS A 30 -11.15 25.78 20.37
CA LYS A 30 -10.01 26.12 19.52
C LYS A 30 -8.74 25.60 20.21
N SER A 31 -8.45 24.32 20.07
CA SER A 31 -7.13 23.79 20.42
C SER A 31 -6.13 24.26 19.36
N ALA A 32 -5.08 24.96 19.82
CA ALA A 32 -4.01 25.44 18.97
C ALA A 32 -3.35 24.27 18.19
N PRO A 33 -2.93 24.48 16.93
CA PRO A 33 -2.18 23.46 16.22
C PRO A 33 -0.83 23.30 16.90
N THR A 34 -0.61 22.13 17.52
CA THR A 34 0.75 21.71 17.91
C THR A 34 1.52 21.50 16.61
N THR A 35 2.54 22.32 16.39
CA THR A 35 3.46 22.19 15.27
C THR A 35 4.19 20.86 15.40
N MET A 36 3.68 19.84 14.72
CA MET A 36 4.39 18.58 14.55
C MET A 36 5.60 18.86 13.64
N PRO A 37 6.83 18.47 14.01
CA PRO A 37 7.95 18.55 13.07
C PRO A 37 7.64 17.62 11.89
N SER A 38 7.22 18.21 10.78
CA SER A 38 7.00 17.51 9.52
C SER A 38 8.36 17.29 8.84
N VAL A 39 9.15 16.37 9.37
CA VAL A 39 10.27 15.81 8.60
C VAL A 39 9.66 14.88 7.56
N ALA A 40 9.46 15.41 6.34
CA ALA A 40 9.14 14.55 5.21
C ALA A 40 10.26 13.51 5.06
N PRO A 41 9.93 12.23 4.79
CA PRO A 41 10.97 11.22 4.53
C PRO A 41 11.84 11.72 3.38
N THR A 42 13.12 11.93 3.67
CA THR A 42 14.09 12.41 2.69
C THR A 42 14.32 11.28 1.70
N CYS A 43 13.72 11.40 0.52
CA CYS A 43 13.87 10.41 -0.53
C CYS A 43 15.20 10.63 -1.25
N SER A 44 16.11 9.66 -1.15
CA SER A 44 17.37 9.69 -1.89
C SER A 44 17.08 9.51 -3.39
N THR A 45 17.60 10.40 -4.23
CA THR A 45 17.21 10.54 -5.63
C THR A 45 17.99 9.66 -6.61
N SER A 46 18.86 8.75 -6.16
CA SER A 46 19.64 7.86 -7.04
C SER A 46 19.54 6.41 -6.59
N PRO A 47 19.44 5.44 -7.52
CA PRO A 47 19.52 4.03 -7.17
C PRO A 47 20.97 3.76 -6.74
N THR A 48 21.17 3.37 -5.48
CA THR A 48 22.49 3.01 -4.96
C THR A 48 22.69 1.51 -5.07
N THR A 49 23.92 1.07 -5.30
CA THR A 49 24.29 -0.36 -5.23
C THR A 49 23.85 -0.97 -3.89
N GLU A 50 23.98 -0.20 -2.80
CA GLU A 50 23.53 -0.60 -1.46
C GLU A 50 22.02 -0.92 -1.42
N ARG A 51 21.18 -0.17 -2.15
CA ARG A 51 19.74 -0.42 -2.19
C ARG A 51 19.41 -1.70 -2.95
N TYR A 52 20.17 -1.99 -4.00
CA TYR A 52 20.04 -3.21 -4.76
C TYR A 52 20.32 -4.44 -3.88
N ASP A 53 21.45 -4.41 -3.15
CA ASP A 53 21.86 -5.49 -2.25
C ASP A 53 20.84 -5.68 -1.11
N GLU A 54 20.34 -4.60 -0.52
CA GLU A 54 19.32 -4.65 0.53
C GLU A 54 18.04 -5.34 0.05
N ILE A 55 17.57 -5.00 -1.16
CA ILE A 55 16.36 -5.62 -1.73
C ILE A 55 16.62 -7.10 -2.06
N ILE A 56 17.78 -7.46 -2.61
CA ILE A 56 18.12 -8.86 -2.86
C ILE A 56 18.11 -9.66 -1.57
N ASN A 57 18.68 -9.12 -0.49
CA ASN A 57 18.71 -9.78 0.82
C ASN A 57 17.31 -10.01 1.41
N ILE A 58 16.33 -9.18 1.03
CA ILE A 58 14.91 -9.37 1.40
C ILE A 58 14.25 -10.45 0.53
N LEU A 59 14.52 -10.49 -0.77
CA LEU A 59 13.77 -11.30 -1.72
C LEU A 59 14.32 -12.72 -1.90
N ALA A 60 15.65 -12.87 -1.94
CA ALA A 60 16.32 -14.11 -2.28
C ALA A 60 16.06 -15.28 -1.30
N PRO A 61 15.95 -15.06 0.03
CA PRO A 61 15.77 -16.16 0.98
C PRO A 61 14.42 -16.89 0.82
N ASP A 62 13.33 -16.13 0.71
CA ASP A 62 11.97 -16.68 0.87
C ASP A 62 11.00 -16.36 -0.28
N VAL A 63 11.32 -15.42 -1.17
CA VAL A 63 10.35 -14.89 -2.16
C VAL A 63 10.65 -15.34 -3.57
N THR A 64 11.89 -15.24 -4.03
CA THR A 64 12.30 -15.64 -5.38
C THR A 64 13.76 -16.02 -5.41
N ALA A 65 14.07 -17.19 -5.96
CA ALA A 65 15.44 -17.68 -6.09
C ALA A 65 16.36 -16.65 -6.79
N LEU A 66 17.58 -16.50 -6.26
CA LEU A 66 18.56 -15.53 -6.74
C LEU A 66 18.82 -15.64 -8.25
N SER A 67 18.86 -16.86 -8.79
CA SER A 67 19.05 -17.10 -10.23
C SER A 67 18.01 -16.42 -11.11
N HIS A 68 16.75 -16.32 -10.66
CA HIS A 68 15.71 -15.61 -11.42
C HIS A 68 15.82 -14.09 -11.28
N LEU A 69 16.33 -13.59 -10.16
CA LEU A 69 16.59 -12.15 -9.96
C LEU A 69 17.72 -11.67 -10.87
N GLU A 70 18.72 -12.53 -11.12
CA GLU A 70 19.88 -12.24 -11.97
C GLU A 70 19.64 -12.50 -13.47
N GLU A 71 18.61 -13.30 -13.81
CA GLU A 71 18.25 -13.60 -15.19
C GLU A 71 17.72 -12.35 -15.91
N VAL A 72 18.57 -11.71 -16.71
CA VAL A 72 18.24 -10.51 -17.48
C VAL A 72 17.01 -10.72 -18.36
N GLY A 73 16.03 -9.83 -18.22
CA GLY A 73 14.79 -9.88 -18.99
C GLY A 73 13.75 -10.85 -18.45
N SER A 74 14.04 -11.59 -17.37
CA SER A 74 13.00 -12.31 -16.63
C SER A 74 12.05 -11.32 -15.96
N SER A 75 10.80 -11.74 -15.73
CA SER A 75 9.83 -10.94 -14.97
C SER A 75 10.32 -10.58 -13.55
N ALA A 76 11.12 -11.46 -12.93
CA ALA A 76 11.70 -11.23 -11.62
C ALA A 76 12.79 -10.16 -11.65
N ASN A 77 13.67 -10.20 -12.65
CA ASN A 77 14.71 -9.20 -12.86
C ASN A 77 14.12 -7.83 -13.21
N MET A 78 13.13 -7.77 -14.11
CA MET A 78 12.44 -6.52 -14.45
C MET A 78 11.72 -5.91 -13.24
N ALA A 79 11.05 -6.74 -12.43
CA ALA A 79 10.41 -6.29 -11.19
C ALA A 79 11.42 -5.76 -10.16
N LEU A 80 12.58 -6.40 -10.02
CA LEU A 80 13.66 -5.94 -9.14
C LEU A 80 14.18 -4.57 -9.60
N ASN A 81 14.49 -4.42 -10.90
CA ASN A 81 14.98 -3.16 -11.45
C ASN A 81 13.96 -2.04 -11.27
N TRP A 82 12.68 -2.30 -11.57
CA TRP A 82 11.58 -1.37 -11.30
C TRP A 82 11.50 -0.97 -9.81
N LEU A 83 11.65 -1.94 -8.91
CA LEU A 83 11.62 -1.70 -7.47
C LEU A 83 12.82 -0.87 -7.00
N VAL A 84 13.98 -1.01 -7.62
CA VAL A 84 15.18 -0.22 -7.30
C VAL A 84 15.05 1.20 -7.87
N ASP A 85 14.47 1.35 -9.06
CA ASP A 85 14.37 2.62 -9.77
C ASP A 85 13.23 3.51 -9.29
N GLU A 86 12.01 2.99 -9.11
CA GLU A 86 10.84 3.79 -8.79
C GLU A 86 10.57 3.92 -7.28
N ASN A 87 11.08 2.99 -6.46
CA ASN A 87 10.76 2.93 -5.02
C ASN A 87 11.86 3.44 -4.10
N ARG A 88 12.57 4.48 -4.53
CA ARG A 88 13.64 5.13 -3.76
C ARG A 88 13.15 5.77 -2.45
N CYS A 89 11.84 6.03 -2.35
CA CYS A 89 11.23 6.70 -1.19
C CYS A 89 10.54 5.75 -0.20
N ILE A 90 10.51 4.43 -0.45
CA ILE A 90 9.91 3.51 0.51
C ILE A 90 10.93 3.17 1.59
N PRO A 91 10.56 3.30 2.88
CA PRO A 91 11.36 2.72 3.94
C PRO A 91 11.64 1.25 3.64
N PRO A 92 12.84 0.72 3.94
CA PRO A 92 13.18 -0.69 3.74
C PRO A 92 12.48 -1.58 4.76
N GLN A 93 11.15 -1.52 4.80
CA GLN A 93 10.32 -2.46 5.52
C GLN A 93 10.12 -3.66 4.61
N GLU A 94 10.65 -4.79 5.04
CA GLU A 94 10.65 -6.07 4.32
C GLU A 94 9.29 -6.37 3.65
N TRP A 95 8.20 -6.31 4.41
CA TRP A 95 6.87 -6.59 3.89
C TRP A 95 6.39 -5.63 2.79
N LYS A 96 6.77 -4.34 2.84
CA LYS A 96 6.43 -3.37 1.78
C LYS A 96 7.20 -3.63 0.50
N VAL A 97 8.47 -3.99 0.64
CA VAL A 97 9.35 -4.37 -0.47
C VAL A 97 8.78 -5.62 -1.15
N ILE A 98 8.45 -6.65 -0.37
CA ILE A 98 7.86 -7.90 -0.87
C ILE A 98 6.54 -7.65 -1.59
N GLN A 99 5.60 -6.91 -1.00
CA GLN A 99 4.30 -6.63 -1.63
C GLN A 99 4.45 -5.95 -2.99
N ARG A 100 5.28 -4.91 -3.08
CA ARG A 100 5.49 -4.21 -4.35
C ARG A 100 6.24 -5.07 -5.36
N TYR A 101 7.24 -5.83 -4.91
CA TYR A 101 7.93 -6.79 -5.77
C TYR A 101 6.96 -7.79 -6.40
N ILE A 102 6.06 -8.37 -5.61
CA ILE A 102 5.06 -9.33 -6.12
C ILE A 102 4.16 -8.68 -7.18
N VAL A 103 3.68 -7.47 -6.94
CA VAL A 103 2.85 -6.73 -7.91
C VAL A 103 3.63 -6.46 -9.21
N GLY A 104 4.87 -5.97 -9.10
CA GLY A 104 5.73 -5.72 -10.26
C GLY A 104 6.02 -7.00 -11.04
N LYS A 105 6.32 -8.10 -10.36
CA LYS A 105 6.58 -9.40 -11.00
C LYS A 105 5.36 -9.89 -11.77
N ILE A 106 4.16 -9.80 -11.18
CA ILE A 106 2.91 -10.16 -11.87
C ILE A 106 2.68 -9.27 -13.10
N TYR A 107 2.89 -7.95 -12.98
CA TYR A 107 2.79 -7.01 -14.10
C TYR A 107 3.71 -7.44 -15.27
N PHE A 108 4.99 -7.70 -15.00
CA PHE A 108 5.92 -8.14 -16.04
C PHE A 108 5.67 -9.56 -16.55
N GLN A 109 5.12 -10.46 -15.73
CA GLN A 109 4.67 -11.78 -16.18
C GLN A 109 3.50 -11.69 -17.16
N MET A 110 2.62 -10.70 -16.98
CA MET A 110 1.48 -10.45 -17.86
C MET A 110 1.83 -9.50 -19.00
N ASN A 111 3.11 -9.46 -19.41
CA ASN A 111 3.57 -8.65 -20.53
C ASN A 111 3.29 -7.13 -20.36
N GLY A 112 3.33 -6.66 -19.10
CA GLY A 112 3.12 -5.26 -18.74
C GLY A 112 1.65 -4.86 -18.82
N ASP A 113 1.35 -3.88 -19.67
CA ASP A 113 0.02 -3.27 -19.77
C ASP A 113 -1.08 -4.22 -20.26
N SER A 114 -0.73 -5.41 -20.79
CA SER A 114 -1.72 -6.43 -21.13
C SER A 114 -2.50 -6.93 -19.89
N TRP A 115 -1.98 -6.72 -18.67
CA TRP A 115 -2.76 -6.82 -17.42
C TRP A 115 -4.13 -6.11 -17.53
N LEU A 116 -4.18 -4.95 -18.19
CA LEU A 116 -5.38 -4.09 -18.22
C LEU A 116 -6.52 -4.73 -19.02
N GLU A 117 -6.19 -5.64 -19.94
CA GLU A 117 -7.16 -6.36 -20.75
C GLU A 117 -8.05 -7.28 -19.93
N CYS A 118 -7.58 -7.76 -18.78
CA CYS A 118 -8.37 -8.58 -17.86
C CYS A 118 -9.60 -7.86 -17.29
N SER A 119 -9.64 -6.52 -17.35
CA SER A 119 -10.75 -5.70 -16.86
C SER A 119 -11.65 -5.14 -17.96
N ARG A 120 -11.33 -5.40 -19.24
CA ARG A 120 -12.05 -4.81 -20.38
C ARG A 120 -13.39 -5.54 -20.60
N PRO A 121 -14.53 -4.85 -20.58
CA PRO A 121 -15.81 -5.47 -20.93
C PRO A 121 -15.76 -6.01 -22.36
N SER A 122 -16.25 -7.24 -22.55
CA SER A 122 -16.43 -7.89 -23.85
C SER A 122 -17.47 -7.19 -24.71
#